data_AF-A0A955HZU6-F1
#
_entry.id   AF-A0A955HZU6-F1
#
_cell.length_a   1.000
_cell.length_b   1.000
_cell.length_c   1.000
_cell.angle_alpha   90.00
_cell.angle_beta   90.00
_cell.angle_gamma   90.00
#
_symmetry.space_group_name_H-M   'P 1'
#
loop_
_entity.id
_entity.type
_entity.pdbx_description
1 polymer ?
#
loop_
_entity_poly.entity_id
_entity_poly.type
_entity_poly.pdbx_seq_one_letter_code
_entity_poly.pdbx_strand_id
1 'polypeptide(L)'
;DVRFKKAQDEIKNEKNKILMDSGSTRVRPLTPDDFKAKGVLYVPEHANYEYLMNLPENENIGKKINEAMNSIEESNSDLAGVLPQNYTSLVKKASENNELLLTLLKGINKGRCEKYNLQCCL
;
A
#
# COMPACT_ATOMS: atom_id res chain seq x y z
N ASP A 1 3.96 4.16 0.20
CA ASP A 1 5.21 3.67 0.80
C ASP A 1 6.41 4.15 -0.04
N VAL A 2 7.46 4.70 0.59
CA VAL A 2 8.64 5.22 -0.11
C VAL A 2 9.39 4.10 -0.83
N ARG A 3 9.47 2.89 -0.24
CA ARG A 3 10.20 1.76 -0.84
C ARG A 3 9.48 1.23 -2.07
N PHE A 4 8.17 1.08 -1.99
CA PHE A 4 7.34 0.63 -3.11
C PHE A 4 7.37 1.62 -4.28
N LYS A 5 7.15 2.92 -4.01
CA LYS A 5 7.20 3.97 -5.06
C LYS A 5 8.57 4.01 -5.75
N LYS A 6 9.66 3.95 -4.97
CA LYS A 6 11.02 3.91 -5.53
C LYS A 6 11.25 2.69 -6.44
N ALA A 7 10.85 1.49 -5.99
CA ALA A 7 10.98 0.29 -6.80
C ALA A 7 10.13 0.36 -8.08
N GLN A 8 8.92 0.92 -7.98
CA GLN A 8 8.03 1.12 -9.11
C GLN A 8 8.67 2.02 -10.18
N ASP A 9 9.30 3.13 -9.76
CA ASP A 9 10.01 4.05 -10.66
C ASP A 9 11.23 3.39 -11.30
N GLU A 10 12.02 2.64 -10.52
CA GLU A 10 13.20 1.91 -11.02
C GLU A 10 12.81 0.87 -12.09
N ILE A 11 11.81 0.03 -11.81
CA ILE A 11 11.31 -0.98 -12.76
C ILE A 11 10.77 -0.30 -14.03
N LYS A 12 10.06 0.82 -13.88
CA LYS A 12 9.51 1.58 -15.01
C LYS A 12 10.63 2.15 -15.89
N ASN A 13 11.67 2.70 -15.28
CA ASN A 13 12.84 3.24 -15.99
C ASN A 13 13.61 2.15 -16.73
N GLU A 14 13.84 1.00 -16.09
CA GLU A 14 14.50 -0.16 -16.71
C GLU A 14 13.71 -0.67 -17.91
N LYS A 15 12.39 -0.82 -17.79
CA LYS A 15 11.52 -1.22 -18.91
C LYS A 15 11.53 -0.21 -20.05
N ASN A 16 11.49 1.08 -19.75
CA ASN A 16 11.54 2.14 -20.77
C ASN A 16 12.87 2.10 -21.53
N LYS A 17 13.98 1.84 -20.84
CA LYS A 17 15.29 1.69 -21.49
C LYS A 17 15.32 0.48 -22.43
N ILE A 18 14.85 -0.69 -21.97
CA ILE A 18 14.76 -1.90 -22.80
C ILE A 18 13.87 -1.65 -24.03
N LEU A 19 12.76 -0.92 -23.86
CA LEU A 19 11.86 -0.57 -24.95
C LEU A 19 12.57 0.27 -26.03
N MET A 20 13.33 1.29 -25.61
CA MET A 20 14.10 2.15 -26.52
C MET A 20 15.15 1.34 -27.31
N ASP A 21 15.84 0.41 -26.65
CA ASP A 21 16.88 -0.42 -27.28
C ASP A 21 16.30 -1.47 -28.25
N SER A 22 15.07 -1.95 -28.00
CA SER A 22 14.42 -3.01 -28.79
C SER A 22 13.53 -2.51 -29.92
N GLY A 23 13.32 -1.19 -30.04
CA GLY A 23 12.45 -0.60 -31.08
C GLY A 23 10.96 -0.91 -30.91
N SER A 24 10.54 -1.42 -29.75
CA SER A 24 9.14 -1.73 -29.46
C SER A 24 8.34 -0.47 -29.11
N THR A 25 7.03 -0.46 -29.39
CA THR A 25 6.15 0.68 -29.10
C THR A 25 5.35 0.52 -27.80
N ARG A 26 5.30 -0.68 -27.21
CA ARG A 26 4.44 -0.96 -26.04
C ARG A 26 5.23 -1.52 -24.87
N VAL A 27 5.09 -0.87 -23.71
CA VAL A 27 5.57 -1.37 -22.41
C VAL A 27 4.49 -2.23 -21.79
N ARG A 28 4.82 -3.47 -21.42
CA ARG A 28 3.90 -4.31 -20.65
C ARG A 28 3.67 -3.72 -19.25
N PRO A 29 2.49 -3.93 -18.64
CA PRO A 29 2.22 -3.53 -17.26
C PRO A 29 3.26 -4.09 -16.27
N LEU A 30 3.38 -3.43 -15.11
CA LEU A 30 4.14 -3.97 -13.99
C LEU A 30 3.38 -5.16 -13.40
N THR A 31 4.08 -6.26 -13.16
CA THR A 31 3.53 -7.48 -12.55
C THR A 31 4.12 -7.68 -11.17
N PRO A 32 3.45 -8.44 -10.27
CA PRO A 32 4.00 -8.74 -8.94
C PRO A 32 5.42 -9.34 -8.98
N ASP A 33 5.70 -10.17 -9.98
CA ASP A 33 7.03 -10.76 -10.19
C ASP A 33 8.14 -9.72 -10.41
N ASP A 34 7.84 -8.58 -11.03
CA ASP A 34 8.81 -7.49 -11.23
C ASP A 34 9.26 -6.90 -9.90
N PHE A 35 8.33 -6.77 -8.95
CA PHE A 35 8.61 -6.26 -7.61
C PHE A 35 9.33 -7.32 -6.78
N LYS A 36 8.91 -8.59 -6.90
CA LYS A 36 9.58 -9.73 -6.23
C LYS A 36 11.05 -9.83 -6.65
N ALA A 37 11.36 -9.62 -7.93
CA ALA A 37 12.74 -9.59 -8.44
C ALA A 37 13.60 -8.48 -7.83
N LYS A 38 12.99 -7.37 -7.39
CA LYS A 38 13.64 -6.27 -6.66
C LYS A 38 13.66 -6.47 -5.15
N GLY A 39 13.13 -7.58 -4.63
CA GLY A 39 12.98 -7.82 -3.20
C GLY A 39 11.96 -6.90 -2.53
N VAL A 40 10.99 -6.39 -3.31
CA VAL A 40 9.93 -5.50 -2.84
C VAL A 40 8.58 -6.19 -2.98
N LEU A 41 7.73 -6.05 -1.97
CA LEU A 41 6.39 -6.61 -1.99
C LEU A 41 5.50 -5.86 -2.98
N TYR A 42 4.67 -6.57 -3.74
CA TYR A 42 3.65 -5.91 -4.54
C TYR A 42 2.50 -5.43 -3.67
N VAL A 43 2.15 -4.15 -3.76
CA VAL A 43 1.03 -3.56 -3.01
C VAL A 43 0.03 -2.95 -4.00
N PRO A 44 -1.20 -3.48 -4.08
CA PRO A 44 -2.28 -2.89 -4.87
C PRO A 44 -2.62 -1.46 -4.42
N GLU A 45 -3.21 -0.66 -5.30
CA GLU A 45 -3.56 0.73 -5.01
C GLU A 45 -4.49 0.89 -3.80
N HIS A 46 -5.55 0.08 -3.73
CA HIS A 46 -6.51 0.07 -2.62
C HIS A 46 -5.94 -0.51 -1.32
N ALA A 47 -4.77 -1.14 -1.38
CA ALA A 47 -4.04 -1.64 -0.22
C ALA A 47 -2.89 -0.71 0.22
N ASN A 48 -2.65 0.37 -0.52
CA ASN A 48 -1.64 1.34 -0.16
C ASN A 48 -2.10 2.15 1.05
N TYR A 49 -1.17 2.39 1.96
CA TYR A 49 -1.34 3.23 3.12
C TYR A 49 -1.98 4.60 2.79
N GLU A 50 -1.56 5.25 1.70
CA GLU A 50 -2.08 6.58 1.28
C GLU A 50 -3.56 6.52 0.89
N TYR A 51 -3.99 5.43 0.24
CA TYR A 51 -5.41 5.21 -0.07
C TYR A 51 -6.23 5.04 1.21
N LEU A 52 -5.79 4.17 2.13
CA LEU A 52 -6.49 3.90 3.38
C LEU A 52 -6.62 5.14 4.28
N MET A 53 -5.64 6.04 4.23
CA MET A 53 -5.66 7.31 4.98
C MET A 53 -6.65 8.33 4.41
N ASN A 54 -6.89 8.28 3.10
CA ASN A 54 -7.78 9.20 2.39
C ASN A 54 -9.22 8.68 2.28
N LEU A 55 -9.52 7.53 2.89
CA LEU A 55 -10.88 7.01 2.95
C LEU A 55 -11.77 7.92 3.80
N PRO A 56 -13.04 8.10 3.42
CA PRO A 56 -13.98 8.88 4.21
C PRO A 56 -14.29 8.17 5.53
N GLU A 57 -14.45 8.94 6.61
CA GLU A 57 -14.65 8.40 7.97
C GLU A 57 -15.97 7.63 8.15
N ASN A 58 -16.91 7.80 7.21
CA ASN A 58 -18.19 7.09 7.20
C ASN A 58 -18.07 5.63 6.70
N GLU A 59 -16.95 5.24 6.11
CA GLU A 59 -16.72 3.87 5.65
C GLU A 59 -16.23 2.97 6.79
N ASN A 60 -16.44 1.65 6.65
CA ASN A 60 -15.91 0.68 7.60
C ASN A 60 -14.41 0.45 7.34
N ILE A 61 -13.57 1.23 8.02
CA ILE A 61 -12.11 1.20 7.87
C ILE A 61 -11.56 -0.18 8.20
N GLY A 62 -12.08 -0.87 9.22
CA GLY A 62 -11.66 -2.22 9.57
C GLY A 62 -11.86 -3.21 8.41
N LYS A 63 -13.00 -3.13 7.72
CA LYS A 63 -13.28 -3.93 6.53
C LYS A 63 -12.34 -3.58 5.38
N LYS A 64 -12.08 -2.29 5.13
CA LYS A 64 -11.15 -1.84 4.08
C LYS A 64 -9.71 -2.28 4.32
N ILE A 65 -9.26 -2.29 5.58
CA ILE A 65 -7.95 -2.83 5.93
C ILE A 65 -7.92 -4.35 5.70
N ASN A 66 -8.96 -5.09 6.08
CA ASN A 66 -9.03 -6.52 5.79
C ASN A 66 -8.98 -6.81 4.28
N GLU A 67 -9.76 -6.07 3.47
CA GLU A 67 -9.73 -6.15 2.00
C GLU A 67 -8.33 -5.86 1.45
N ALA A 68 -7.64 -4.86 1.99
CA ALA A 68 -6.26 -4.53 1.65
C ALA A 68 -5.28 -5.67 1.98
N MET A 69 -5.35 -6.24 3.18
CA MET A 69 -4.49 -7.35 3.60
C MET A 69 -4.70 -8.57 2.70
N ASN A 70 -5.95 -8.95 2.43
CA ASN A 70 -6.27 -10.07 1.54
C ASN A 70 -5.71 -9.86 0.14
N SER A 71 -5.85 -8.65 -0.41
CA SER A 71 -5.35 -8.34 -1.74
C SER A 71 -3.82 -8.38 -1.83
N ILE A 72 -3.12 -8.05 -0.73
CA ILE A 72 -1.68 -8.21 -0.61
C ILE A 72 -1.31 -9.69 -0.57
N GLU A 73 -2.02 -10.53 0.20
CA GLU A 73 -1.77 -11.97 0.24
C GLU A 73 -2.02 -12.63 -1.13
N GLU A 74 -3.10 -12.28 -1.82
CA GLU A 74 -3.43 -12.80 -3.14
C GLU A 74 -2.36 -12.48 -4.18
N SER A 75 -1.79 -11.27 -4.11
CA SER A 75 -0.74 -10.84 -5.04
C SER A 75 0.64 -11.39 -4.68
N ASN A 76 0.83 -11.85 -3.45
CA ASN A 76 2.12 -12.29 -2.92
C ASN A 76 1.94 -13.61 -2.15
N SER A 77 2.06 -14.73 -2.88
CA SER A 77 1.85 -16.08 -2.34
C SER A 77 2.70 -16.43 -1.11
N ASP A 78 3.86 -15.78 -0.95
CA ASP A 78 4.75 -15.95 0.21
C ASP A 78 4.11 -15.48 1.53
N LEU A 79 3.05 -14.67 1.47
CA LEU A 79 2.34 -14.14 2.64
C LEU A 79 1.02 -14.86 2.95
N ALA A 80 0.69 -15.95 2.26
CA ALA A 80 -0.58 -16.63 2.44
C ALA A 80 -0.80 -17.07 3.90
N GLY A 81 -1.82 -16.50 4.56
CA GLY A 81 -2.17 -16.79 5.96
C GLY A 81 -1.24 -16.14 6.99
N VAL A 82 -0.36 -15.24 6.57
CA VAL A 82 0.56 -14.51 7.45
C VAL A 82 -0.07 -13.21 7.93
N LEU A 83 -0.86 -12.54 7.10
CA LEU A 83 -1.42 -11.24 7.43
C LEU A 83 -2.71 -11.40 8.26
N PRO A 84 -2.87 -10.63 9.35
CA PRO A 84 -4.12 -10.63 10.11
C PRO A 84 -5.30 -10.12 9.28
N GLN A 85 -6.47 -10.77 9.43
CA GLN A 85 -7.70 -10.41 8.71
C GLN A 85 -8.85 -9.99 9.66
N ASN A 86 -8.55 -9.63 10.91
CA ASN A 86 -9.56 -9.34 11.93
C ASN A 86 -9.47 -7.90 12.48
N TYR A 87 -9.38 -6.91 11.59
CA TYR A 87 -9.38 -5.49 11.97
C TYR A 87 -10.79 -4.92 12.23
N THR A 88 -11.85 -5.70 12.03
CA THR A 88 -13.24 -5.30 12.31
C THR A 88 -13.67 -5.48 13.77
N SER A 89 -12.86 -6.18 14.59
CA SER A 89 -13.26 -6.59 15.94
C SER A 89 -12.17 -6.34 16.98
N LEU A 90 -11.43 -5.24 16.87
CA LEU A 90 -10.45 -4.85 17.88
C LEU A 90 -11.13 -4.34 19.16
N VAL A 91 -12.31 -3.73 19.02
CA VAL A 91 -13.13 -3.25 20.14
C VAL A 91 -14.58 -3.73 20.00
N LYS A 92 -15.32 -3.76 21.12
CA LYS A 92 -16.69 -4.30 21.17
C LYS A 92 -17.71 -3.48 20.38
N LYS A 93 -17.46 -2.18 20.18
CA LYS A 93 -18.37 -1.26 19.49
C LYS A 93 -17.80 -0.87 18.14
N ALA A 94 -18.57 -1.04 17.07
CA ALA A 94 -18.14 -0.73 15.72
C ALA A 94 -17.75 0.76 15.52
N SER A 95 -18.45 1.69 16.19
CA SER A 95 -18.16 3.14 16.10
C SER A 95 -16.76 3.49 16.65
N GLU A 96 -16.38 2.89 17.78
CA GLU A 96 -15.09 3.12 18.42
C GLU A 96 -13.94 2.46 17.65
N ASN A 97 -14.23 1.38 16.90
CA ASN A 97 -13.22 0.65 16.11
C ASN A 97 -12.66 1.51 14.97
N ASN A 98 -13.53 2.22 14.27
CA ASN A 98 -13.12 3.12 13.19
C ASN A 98 -12.23 4.26 13.71
N GLU A 99 -12.64 4.92 14.80
CA GLU A 99 -11.89 6.02 15.41
C GLU A 99 -10.51 5.56 15.90
N LEU A 100 -10.45 4.39 16.56
CA LEU A 100 -9.20 3.78 16.99
C LEU A 100 -8.26 3.51 15.82
N LEU A 101 -8.76 2.86 14.76
CA LEU A 101 -7.95 2.53 13.58
C LEU A 101 -7.42 3.78 12.88
N LEU A 102 -8.27 4.79 12.67
CA LEU A 102 -7.84 6.07 12.09
C LEU A 102 -6.80 6.77 12.95
N THR A 103 -6.96 6.74 14.27
CA THR A 103 -6.01 7.33 15.23
C THR A 103 -4.65 6.64 15.16
N LEU A 104 -4.64 5.29 15.13
CA LEU A 104 -3.42 4.49 15.03
C LEU A 104 -2.71 4.71 13.68
N LEU A 105 -3.47 4.67 12.58
CA LEU A 105 -2.95 4.94 11.24
C LEU A 105 -2.30 6.33 11.21
N LYS A 106 -3.02 7.38 11.63
CA LYS A 106 -2.50 8.76 11.73
C LYS A 106 -1.23 8.82 12.61
N GLY A 107 -1.21 8.11 13.73
CA GLY A 107 -0.08 8.05 14.66
C GLY A 107 1.19 7.48 14.03
N ILE A 108 1.10 6.42 13.24
CA ILE A 108 2.25 5.79 12.56
C ILE A 108 2.93 6.75 11.57
N ASN A 109 2.19 7.69 10.99
CA ASN A 109 2.77 8.71 10.09
C ASN A 109 3.42 9.87 10.82
N LYS A 110 2.93 10.24 12.01
CA LYS A 110 3.45 11.39 12.76
C LYS A 110 4.96 11.25 13.04
N GLY A 111 5.46 10.02 13.18
CA GLY A 111 6.89 9.73 13.33
C GLY A 111 7.75 9.84 12.06
N ARG A 112 7.18 10.17 10.88
CA ARG A 112 7.93 10.35 9.61
C ARG A 112 7.95 11.80 9.10
N CYS A 113 7.25 12.72 9.76
CA CYS A 113 7.07 14.11 9.31
C CYS A 113 8.19 15.09 9.74
N GLU A 114 9.29 14.63 10.34
CA GLU A 114 10.39 15.52 10.79
C GLU A 114 11.48 15.81 9.73
N LYS A 115 11.39 15.25 8.52
CA LYS A 115 12.49 15.37 7.53
C LYS A 115 12.23 16.24 6.32
N TYR A 116 11.01 16.71 6.10
CA TYR A 116 10.70 17.64 5.03
C TYR A 116 9.74 18.67 5.57
N ASN A 117 10.27 19.88 5.75
CA ASN A 117 9.61 21.06 6.29
C ASN A 117 8.56 21.63 5.31
N LEU A 118 7.65 20.77 4.84
CA LEU A 118 6.47 21.12 4.08
C LEU A 118 5.30 20.25 4.57
N GLN A 119 4.43 20.90 5.33
CA GLN A 119 2.99 20.63 5.38
C GLN A 119 2.58 19.16 5.60
N CYS A 120 3.01 18.55 6.71
CA CYS A 120 2.17 17.51 7.31
C CYS A 120 1.06 18.20 8.09
N CYS A 121 -0.20 17.94 7.71
CA CYS A 121 -1.45 18.45 8.26
C CYS A 121 -1.92 19.81 7.68
N LEU A 122 -2.68 19.74 6.58
CA LEU A 122 -4.04 20.28 6.50
C LEU A 122 -4.89 19.32 5.69
#